data_AF-A0A963FE92-F1
#
_entry.id   AF-A0A963FE92-F1
#
_cell.length_a   1.000
_cell.length_b   1.000
_cell.length_c   1.000
_cell.angle_alpha   90.00
_cell.angle_beta   90.00
_cell.angle_gamma   90.00
#
_symmetry.space_group_name_H-M   'P 1'
#
loop_
_entity.id
_entity.type
_entity.pdbx_description
1 polymer ?
#
loop_
_entity_poly.entity_id
_entity_poly.type
_entity_poly.pdbx_seq_one_letter_code
_entity_poly.pdbx_strand_id
1 'polypeptide(L)'
;MKPSEPLYRYTLQTQGGADLFPELGLTGKQDLRIKKYSIDIEGAERPAAYAYIGESERSGPVLLQWDNQVAEPLLYTDSKIAEATALADRIGDYVTDKTEILGWWDVSQKLMLLCECSPVITGHLRKPLLLPEIWQSQLQAVEQVESAYWLSIDAAEQDKLQVFADALLMDEQQAA
;
A
#
# COMPACT_ATOMS: atom_id res chain seq x y z
N MET A 1 -34.40 5.30 -3.38
CA MET A 1 -33.25 4.87 -4.22
C MET A 1 -32.53 3.77 -3.47
N LYS A 2 -32.32 2.61 -4.09
CA LYS A 2 -31.36 1.63 -3.55
C LYS A 2 -29.95 2.16 -3.81
N PRO A 3 -28.98 2.01 -2.88
CA PRO A 3 -27.59 2.34 -3.18
C PRO A 3 -27.15 1.58 -4.43
N SER A 4 -26.46 2.23 -5.35
CA SER A 4 -25.76 1.52 -6.42
C SER A 4 -24.71 0.61 -5.78
N GLU A 5 -24.60 -0.62 -6.25
CA GLU A 5 -23.54 -1.50 -5.77
C GLU A 5 -22.16 -0.90 -6.10
N PRO A 6 -21.17 -1.05 -5.20
CA PRO A 6 -19.81 -0.63 -5.46
C PRO A 6 -19.23 -1.41 -6.64
N LEU A 7 -18.39 -0.72 -7.43
CA LEU A 7 -17.77 -1.24 -8.65
C LEU A 7 -16.95 -2.52 -8.42
N TYR A 8 -16.33 -2.63 -7.25
CA TYR A 8 -15.66 -3.83 -6.76
C TYR A 8 -15.70 -3.85 -5.23
N ARG A 9 -15.33 -4.99 -4.63
CA ARG A 9 -15.32 -5.18 -3.18
C ARG A 9 -14.05 -5.89 -2.72
N TYR A 10 -13.54 -5.48 -1.56
CA TYR A 10 -12.55 -6.25 -0.80
C TYR A 10 -13.26 -7.33 0.00
N THR A 11 -13.06 -8.60 -0.35
CA THR A 11 -13.64 -9.73 0.38
C THR A 11 -12.53 -10.43 1.15
N LEU A 12 -12.63 -10.47 2.48
CA LEU A 12 -11.64 -11.14 3.33
C LEU A 12 -11.68 -12.64 3.06
N GLN A 13 -10.55 -13.19 2.61
CA GLN A 13 -10.39 -14.62 2.34
C GLN A 13 -9.80 -15.35 3.53
N THR A 14 -8.75 -14.80 4.13
CA THR A 14 -8.02 -15.42 5.24
C THR A 14 -7.30 -14.35 6.06
N GLN A 15 -7.06 -14.63 7.33
CA GLN A 15 -6.24 -13.79 8.21
C GLN A 15 -5.43 -14.65 9.18
N GLY A 16 -4.27 -14.15 9.59
CA GLY A 16 -3.43 -14.76 10.61
C GLY A 16 -2.05 -14.14 10.69
N GLY A 17 -1.12 -14.83 11.34
CA GLY A 17 0.28 -14.41 11.42
C GLY A 17 1.03 -14.63 10.11
N ALA A 18 2.28 -14.15 10.08
CA ALA A 18 3.19 -14.31 8.94
C ALA A 18 3.44 -15.78 8.54
N ASP A 19 3.28 -16.72 9.47
CA ASP A 19 3.43 -18.16 9.26
C ASP A 19 2.36 -18.76 8.34
N LEU A 20 1.16 -18.16 8.27
CA LEU A 20 0.12 -18.57 7.32
C LEU A 20 0.36 -18.08 5.88
N PHE A 21 1.34 -17.20 5.68
CA PHE A 21 1.64 -16.59 4.38
C PHE A 21 3.14 -16.71 4.05
N PRO A 22 3.68 -17.94 3.94
CA PRO A 22 5.10 -18.17 3.69
C PRO A 22 5.59 -17.53 2.37
N GLU A 23 4.69 -17.36 1.39
CA GLU A 23 4.97 -16.71 0.11
C GLU A 23 5.37 -15.24 0.25
N LEU A 24 5.04 -14.59 1.36
CA LEU A 24 5.41 -13.20 1.63
C LEU A 24 6.84 -13.05 2.16
N GLY A 25 7.51 -14.13 2.54
CA GLY A 25 8.91 -14.08 3.00
C GLY A 25 9.12 -13.28 4.30
N LEU A 26 8.08 -13.13 5.13
CA LEU A 26 8.11 -12.32 6.36
C LEU A 26 8.68 -13.08 7.58
N THR A 27 9.67 -13.95 7.34
CA THR A 27 10.28 -14.75 8.40
C THR A 27 10.85 -13.85 9.50
N GLY A 28 10.51 -14.13 10.76
CA GLY A 28 10.97 -13.35 11.92
C GLY A 28 10.11 -12.14 12.29
N LYS A 29 9.08 -11.78 11.51
CA LYS A 29 8.15 -10.68 11.81
C LYS A 29 6.88 -11.20 12.50
N GLN A 30 7.02 -11.77 13.70
CA GLN A 30 5.94 -12.54 14.36
C GLN A 30 4.77 -11.69 14.89
N ASP A 31 4.99 -10.39 15.09
CA ASP A 31 3.95 -9.48 15.62
C ASP A 31 3.00 -8.94 14.53
N LEU A 32 3.20 -9.34 13.27
CA LEU A 32 2.39 -8.88 12.14
C LEU A 32 1.12 -9.73 11.99
N ARG A 33 -0.03 -9.06 12.00
CA ARG A 33 -1.29 -9.65 11.54
C ARG A 33 -1.45 -9.36 10.06
N ILE A 34 -1.70 -10.39 9.28
CA ILE A 34 -1.87 -10.31 7.84
C ILE A 34 -3.30 -10.72 7.49
N LYS A 35 -3.90 -9.94 6.59
CA LYS A 35 -5.20 -10.23 5.99
C LYS A 35 -5.03 -10.35 4.49
N LYS A 36 -5.54 -11.44 3.92
CA LYS A 36 -5.63 -11.65 2.48
C LYS A 36 -7.05 -11.34 2.02
N TYR A 37 -7.16 -10.44 1.06
CA TYR A 37 -8.41 -10.07 0.41
C TYR A 37 -8.40 -10.51 -1.05
N SER A 38 -9.57 -10.92 -1.56
CA SER A 38 -9.85 -10.91 -2.98
C SER A 38 -10.50 -9.58 -3.36
N ILE A 39 -10.23 -9.12 -4.58
CA ILE A 39 -10.84 -7.94 -5.17
C ILE A 39 -11.86 -8.44 -6.19
N ASP A 40 -13.13 -8.44 -5.79
CA ASP A 40 -14.20 -9.04 -6.57
C ASP A 40 -14.95 -7.96 -7.34
N ILE A 41 -15.08 -8.14 -8.66
CA ILE A 41 -15.86 -7.27 -9.56
C ILE A 41 -17.19 -7.98 -9.86
N GLU A 42 -18.29 -7.23 -9.83
CA GLU A 42 -19.60 -7.78 -10.17
C GLU A 42 -19.62 -8.37 -11.59
N GLY A 43 -20.12 -9.60 -11.73
CA GLY A 43 -20.20 -10.30 -13.01
C GLY A 43 -18.91 -10.99 -13.46
N ALA A 44 -17.79 -10.85 -12.73
CA ALA A 44 -16.58 -11.62 -12.99
C ALA A 44 -16.63 -13.00 -12.31
N GLU A 45 -16.15 -14.04 -13.00
CA GLU A 45 -16.07 -15.41 -12.44
C GLU A 45 -14.91 -15.60 -11.47
N ARG A 46 -13.90 -14.73 -11.54
CA ARG A 46 -12.67 -14.80 -10.74
C ARG A 46 -12.36 -13.42 -10.15
N PRO A 47 -11.68 -13.36 -8.99
CA PRO A 47 -11.16 -12.11 -8.46
C PRO A 47 -10.26 -11.41 -9.49
N ALA A 48 -10.31 -10.09 -9.50
CA ALA A 48 -9.45 -9.27 -10.36
C ALA A 48 -8.04 -9.10 -9.78
N ALA A 49 -7.91 -9.18 -8.45
CA ALA A 49 -6.63 -9.16 -7.75
C ALA A 49 -6.73 -9.82 -6.38
N TYR A 50 -5.57 -10.10 -5.77
CA TYR A 50 -5.44 -10.37 -4.35
C TYR A 50 -4.60 -9.29 -3.67
N ALA A 51 -5.04 -8.85 -2.49
CA ALA A 51 -4.31 -7.90 -1.66
C ALA A 51 -3.91 -8.55 -0.34
N TYR A 52 -2.63 -8.43 0.02
CA TYR A 52 -2.11 -8.84 1.31
C TYR A 52 -1.83 -7.59 2.13
N ILE A 53 -2.49 -7.47 3.27
CA ILE A 53 -2.51 -6.26 4.08
C ILE A 53 -1.99 -6.61 5.47
N GLY A 54 -0.95 -5.89 5.87
CA GLY A 54 -0.29 -6.03 7.16
C GLY A 54 -0.79 -4.97 8.13
N GLU A 55 -0.96 -5.39 9.38
CA GLU A 55 -1.33 -4.53 10.50
C GLU A 55 -0.41 -4.83 11.67
N SER A 56 -0.04 -3.78 12.42
CA SER A 56 0.65 -3.89 13.71
C SER A 56 -0.04 -2.96 14.71
N GLU A 57 0.32 -3.03 15.99
CA GLU A 57 -0.20 -2.06 16.98
C GLU A 57 0.25 -0.62 16.69
N ARG A 58 1.37 -0.44 15.97
CA ARG A 58 1.99 0.86 15.70
C ARG A 58 1.51 1.50 14.40
N SER A 59 0.88 0.74 13.51
CA SER A 59 0.58 1.18 12.14
C SER A 59 -0.80 0.73 11.71
N GLY A 60 -1.50 1.60 10.96
CA GLY A 60 -2.74 1.23 10.26
C GLY A 60 -2.53 0.14 9.20
N PRO A 61 -3.58 -0.19 8.43
CA PRO A 61 -3.47 -1.18 7.36
C PRO A 61 -2.47 -0.73 6.31
N VAL A 62 -1.45 -1.56 6.06
CA VAL A 62 -0.40 -1.35 5.05
C VAL A 62 -0.56 -2.38 3.94
N LEU A 63 -0.63 -1.92 2.69
CA LEU A 63 -0.58 -2.82 1.52
C LEU A 63 0.82 -3.43 1.39
N LEU A 64 0.95 -4.72 1.71
CA LEU A 64 2.23 -5.44 1.61
C LEU A 64 2.51 -5.86 0.18
N GLN A 65 1.50 -6.46 -0.44
CA GLN A 65 1.61 -7.08 -1.75
C GLN A 65 0.27 -7.01 -2.46
N TRP A 66 0.34 -6.71 -3.76
CA TRP A 66 -0.77 -6.71 -4.68
C TRP A 66 -0.46 -7.67 -5.82
N ASP A 67 -1.42 -8.53 -6.15
CA ASP A 67 -1.28 -9.60 -7.14
C ASP A 67 -2.45 -9.53 -8.14
N ASN A 68 -2.22 -8.88 -9.28
CA ASN A 68 -3.21 -8.73 -10.35
C ASN A 68 -3.50 -10.09 -11.01
N GLN A 69 -4.78 -10.42 -11.16
CA GLN A 69 -5.25 -11.62 -11.86
C GLN A 69 -5.80 -11.30 -13.27
N VAL A 70 -5.63 -10.05 -13.69
CA VAL A 70 -6.03 -9.51 -14.99
C VAL A 70 -4.79 -9.02 -15.74
N ALA A 71 -4.90 -8.92 -17.07
CA ALA A 71 -3.75 -8.57 -17.92
C ALA A 71 -3.28 -7.12 -17.73
N GLU A 72 -4.20 -6.20 -17.42
CA GLU A 72 -3.88 -4.80 -17.16
C GLU A 72 -3.90 -4.54 -15.65
N PRO A 73 -2.92 -3.79 -15.08
CA PRO A 73 -2.92 -3.47 -13.66
C PRO A 73 -4.20 -2.79 -13.21
N LEU A 74 -4.76 -3.27 -12.10
CA LEU A 74 -5.96 -2.73 -11.49
C LEU A 74 -5.61 -2.14 -10.12
N LEU A 75 -5.88 -0.84 -9.94
CA LEU A 75 -5.63 -0.03 -8.75
C LEU A 75 -4.15 0.14 -8.40
N TYR A 76 -3.38 -0.93 -8.36
CA TYR A 76 -1.95 -0.93 -8.04
C TYR A 76 -1.17 -1.80 -9.04
N THR A 77 0.12 -1.52 -9.22
CA THR A 77 1.01 -2.45 -9.92
C THR A 77 1.21 -3.69 -9.08
N ASP A 78 1.57 -4.81 -9.73
CA ASP A 78 2.08 -5.96 -9.00
C ASP A 78 3.24 -5.54 -8.11
N SER A 79 3.17 -5.93 -6.83
CA SER A 79 4.19 -5.57 -5.86
C SER A 79 4.49 -6.76 -4.99
N LYS A 80 5.79 -6.99 -4.73
CA LYS A 80 6.25 -8.06 -3.84
C LYS A 80 6.84 -7.44 -2.59
N ILE A 81 6.40 -7.92 -1.44
CA ILE A 81 6.91 -7.40 -0.16
C ILE A 81 8.36 -7.82 0.11
N ALA A 82 8.82 -8.92 -0.52
CA ALA A 82 10.15 -9.50 -0.30
C ALA A 82 11.31 -8.50 -0.49
N GLU A 83 11.21 -7.58 -1.46
CA GLU A 83 12.24 -6.55 -1.68
C GLU A 83 12.30 -5.54 -0.53
N ALA A 84 11.12 -5.10 -0.06
CA ALA A 84 11.04 -4.19 1.09
C ALA A 84 11.47 -4.89 2.38
N THR A 85 11.20 -6.19 2.55
CA THR A 85 11.71 -6.98 3.68
C THR A 85 13.23 -7.06 3.66
N ALA A 86 13.83 -7.39 2.51
CA ALA A 86 15.28 -7.43 2.37
C ALA A 86 15.94 -6.07 2.65
N LEU A 87 15.29 -4.98 2.21
CA LEU A 87 15.74 -3.62 2.51
C LEU A 87 15.62 -3.31 4.01
N ALA A 88 14.46 -3.60 4.63
CA ALA A 88 14.20 -3.36 6.05
C ALA A 88 15.22 -4.08 6.94
N ASP A 89 15.54 -5.33 6.62
CA ASP A 89 16.52 -6.11 7.39
C ASP A 89 17.94 -5.53 7.27
N ARG A 90 18.30 -4.94 6.12
CA ARG A 90 19.60 -4.29 5.93
C ARG A 90 19.70 -2.93 6.58
N ILE A 91 18.67 -2.10 6.46
CA ILE A 91 18.70 -0.75 7.05
C ILE A 91 18.55 -0.79 8.56
N GLY A 92 17.89 -1.81 9.12
CA GLY A 92 17.75 -1.99 10.56
C GLY A 92 19.08 -1.98 11.32
N ASP A 93 20.17 -2.44 10.70
CA ASP A 93 21.51 -2.42 11.27
C ASP A 93 22.12 -1.00 11.40
N TYR A 94 21.56 -0.01 10.68
CA TYR A 94 22.12 1.34 10.57
C TYR A 94 21.16 2.45 11.01
N VAL A 95 19.87 2.16 11.13
CA VAL A 95 18.86 3.13 11.55
C VAL A 95 19.01 3.39 13.05
N THR A 96 19.05 4.67 13.40
CA THR A 96 18.95 5.16 14.78
C THR A 96 17.66 5.96 14.91
N ASP A 97 17.26 6.29 16.14
CA ASP A 97 16.09 7.15 16.40
C ASP A 97 16.13 8.52 15.70
N LYS A 98 17.31 8.93 15.20
CA LYS A 98 17.53 10.20 14.48
C LYS A 98 17.62 10.05 12.96
N THR A 99 17.52 8.84 12.44
CA THR A 99 17.66 8.58 11.00
C THR A 99 16.33 8.84 10.31
N GLU A 100 16.25 9.91 9.52
CA GLU A 100 15.11 10.16 8.65
C GLU A 100 15.20 9.28 7.40
N ILE A 101 14.12 8.53 7.12
CA ILE A 101 13.98 7.75 5.89
C ILE A 101 13.00 8.47 4.97
N LEU A 102 13.51 8.79 3.78
CA LEU A 102 12.73 9.36 2.68
C LEU A 102 12.51 8.29 1.63
N GLY A 103 11.26 8.10 1.24
CA GLY A 103 10.85 7.19 0.19
C GLY A 103 9.45 7.52 -0.28
N TRP A 104 9.03 6.86 -1.36
CA TRP A 104 7.63 6.95 -1.77
C TRP A 104 6.72 6.40 -0.65
N TRP A 105 5.46 6.84 -0.63
CA TRP A 105 4.55 6.61 0.51
C TRP A 105 4.30 5.12 0.80
N ASP A 106 4.25 4.29 -0.25
CA ASP A 106 3.96 2.86 -0.15
C ASP A 106 5.14 2.07 0.42
N VAL A 107 6.36 2.38 -0.05
CA VAL A 107 7.60 1.83 0.49
C VAL A 107 7.80 2.29 1.93
N SER A 108 7.55 3.56 2.22
CA SER A 108 7.71 4.11 3.57
C SER A 108 6.82 3.40 4.58
N GLN A 109 5.54 3.15 4.26
CA GLN A 109 4.67 2.37 5.13
C GLN A 109 5.13 0.93 5.33
N LYS A 110 5.58 0.26 4.26
CA LYS A 110 6.13 -1.10 4.36
C LYS A 110 7.34 -1.11 5.29
N LEU A 111 8.26 -0.15 5.15
CA LEU A 111 9.42 -0.04 6.02
C LEU A 111 9.01 0.18 7.48
N MET A 112 8.13 1.13 7.78
CA MET A 112 7.64 1.37 9.14
C MET A 112 7.02 0.13 9.80
N LEU A 113 6.39 -0.74 9.00
CA LEU A 113 5.86 -2.01 9.49
C LEU A 113 6.98 -3.06 9.72
N LEU A 114 8.02 -3.06 8.89
CA LEU A 114 9.05 -4.11 8.83
C LEU A 114 10.31 -3.80 9.66
N CYS A 115 10.61 -2.53 9.93
CA CYS A 115 11.70 -2.06 10.78
C CYS A 115 11.20 -1.09 11.85
N GLU A 116 11.97 -0.94 12.93
CA GLU A 116 11.76 0.12 13.92
C GLU A 116 12.30 1.46 13.39
N CYS A 117 11.69 1.92 12.30
CA CYS A 117 12.12 3.07 11.55
C CYS A 117 10.98 4.10 11.48
N SER A 118 11.35 5.37 11.39
CA SER A 118 10.42 6.50 11.34
C SER A 118 10.56 7.26 10.01
N PRO A 119 9.93 6.77 8.92
CA PRO A 119 9.91 7.48 7.66
C PRO A 119 9.20 8.84 7.77
N VAL A 120 9.59 9.79 6.92
CA VAL A 120 8.99 11.14 6.90
C VAL A 120 7.52 11.11 6.45
N ILE A 121 7.21 10.21 5.52
CA ILE A 121 5.86 9.96 4.99
C ILE A 121 5.36 8.66 5.58
N THR A 122 4.23 8.72 6.26
CA THR A 122 3.67 7.65 7.08
C THR A 122 2.25 7.25 6.66
N GLY A 123 1.56 8.13 5.92
CA GLY A 123 0.16 7.93 5.54
C GLY A 123 -0.06 7.13 4.26
N HIS A 124 -1.23 6.48 4.17
CA HIS A 124 -1.72 5.83 2.94
C HIS A 124 -2.35 6.86 2.01
N LEU A 125 -1.56 7.34 1.06
CA LEU A 125 -1.98 8.40 0.14
C LEU A 125 -2.88 7.93 -0.99
N ARG A 126 -3.02 6.60 -1.19
CA ARG A 126 -3.92 5.97 -2.19
C ARG A 126 -3.70 6.48 -3.62
N LYS A 127 -2.54 7.08 -3.93
CA LYS A 127 -2.29 7.70 -5.24
C LYS A 127 -0.88 7.40 -5.72
N PRO A 128 -0.68 7.12 -7.02
CA PRO A 128 -1.73 6.99 -8.05
C PRO A 128 -2.50 5.67 -7.92
N LEU A 129 -3.80 5.67 -8.25
CA LEU A 129 -4.54 4.45 -8.55
C LEU A 129 -4.50 4.20 -10.06
N LEU A 130 -4.20 2.98 -10.46
CA LEU A 130 -4.26 2.55 -11.85
C LEU A 130 -5.69 2.17 -12.20
N LEU A 131 -6.38 3.04 -12.96
CA LEU A 131 -7.76 2.81 -13.35
C LEU A 131 -7.82 2.35 -14.81
N PRO A 132 -8.46 1.20 -15.09
CA PRO A 132 -8.82 0.83 -16.45
C PRO A 132 -9.67 1.91 -17.11
N GLU A 133 -9.57 2.04 -18.43
CA GLU A 133 -10.29 3.05 -19.20
C GLU A 133 -11.81 3.04 -18.92
N ILE A 134 -12.38 1.83 -18.81
CA ILE A 134 -13.81 1.61 -18.50
C ILE A 134 -14.27 2.18 -17.14
N TRP A 135 -13.33 2.45 -16.23
CA TRP A 135 -13.60 2.96 -14.88
C TRP A 135 -13.27 4.44 -14.72
N GLN A 136 -12.69 5.09 -15.74
CA GLN A 136 -12.32 6.51 -15.65
C GLN A 136 -13.53 7.41 -15.38
N SER A 137 -14.68 7.11 -15.98
CA SER A 137 -15.94 7.85 -15.72
C SER A 137 -16.54 7.57 -14.33
N GLN A 138 -16.01 6.58 -13.61
CA GLN A 138 -16.48 6.10 -12.31
C GLN A 138 -15.46 6.39 -11.19
N LEU A 139 -14.51 7.30 -11.42
CA LEU A 139 -13.47 7.66 -10.46
C LEU A 139 -14.02 7.93 -9.05
N GLN A 140 -15.14 8.66 -8.95
CA GLN A 140 -15.75 8.98 -7.65
C GLN A 140 -16.25 7.72 -6.91
N ALA A 141 -16.74 6.71 -7.63
CA ALA A 141 -17.16 5.45 -7.02
C ALA A 141 -15.95 4.64 -6.53
N VAL A 142 -14.85 4.65 -7.29
CA VAL A 142 -13.58 4.02 -6.87
C VAL A 142 -13.03 4.71 -5.62
N GLU A 143 -12.99 6.04 -5.60
CA GLU A 143 -12.55 6.81 -4.43
C GLU A 143 -13.40 6.52 -3.18
N GLN A 144 -14.71 6.30 -3.34
CA GLN A 144 -15.59 5.91 -2.23
C GLN A 144 -15.23 4.54 -1.68
N VAL A 145 -14.99 3.54 -2.55
CA VAL A 145 -14.56 2.20 -2.12
C VAL A 145 -13.22 2.26 -1.39
N GLU A 146 -12.23 2.93 -1.97
CA GLU A 146 -10.90 3.07 -1.36
C GLU A 146 -10.94 3.91 -0.06
N SER A 147 -11.88 4.87 0.08
CA SER A 147 -12.06 5.65 1.32
C SER A 147 -12.77 4.89 2.42
N ALA A 148 -13.62 3.94 2.06
CA ALA A 148 -14.30 3.10 3.03
C ALA A 148 -13.33 2.06 3.64
N TYR A 149 -12.33 1.65 2.87
CA TYR A 149 -11.39 0.62 3.27
C TYR A 149 -10.13 1.18 3.94
N TRP A 150 -9.44 2.12 3.29
CA TRP A 150 -8.20 2.69 3.81
C TRP A 150 -8.49 3.85 4.77
N LEU A 151 -7.55 4.09 5.69
CA LEU A 151 -7.61 5.25 6.57
C LEU A 151 -7.66 6.56 5.77
N SER A 152 -8.25 7.60 6.36
CA SER A 152 -8.35 8.91 5.75
C SER A 152 -6.97 9.46 5.35
N ILE A 153 -6.89 10.04 4.16
CA ILE A 153 -5.68 10.75 3.72
C ILE A 153 -5.50 11.99 4.61
N ASP A 154 -4.31 12.14 5.17
CA ASP A 154 -3.88 13.39 5.78
C ASP A 154 -3.34 14.32 4.69
N ALA A 155 -3.95 15.52 4.57
CA ALA A 155 -3.51 16.52 3.60
C ALA A 155 -2.05 16.94 3.83
N ALA A 156 -1.59 16.97 5.09
CA ALA A 156 -0.20 17.30 5.41
C ALA A 156 0.78 16.26 4.88
N GLU A 157 0.41 14.98 4.88
CA GLU A 157 1.22 13.90 4.30
C GLU A 157 1.31 14.00 2.77
N GLN A 158 0.23 14.46 2.13
CA GLN A 158 0.23 14.72 0.69
C GLN A 158 1.15 15.89 0.33
N ASP A 159 1.16 16.96 1.12
CA ASP A 159 2.07 18.10 0.92
C ASP A 159 3.54 17.68 1.08
N LYS A 160 3.87 16.84 2.08
CA LYS A 160 5.23 16.27 2.23
C LYS A 160 5.65 15.46 1.00
N LEU A 161 4.76 14.61 0.48
CA LEU A 161 5.04 13.84 -0.73
C LEU A 161 5.30 14.76 -1.93
N GLN A 162 4.51 15.83 -2.07
CA GLN A 162 4.68 16.77 -3.18
C GLN A 162 6.02 17.49 -3.10
N VAL A 163 6.41 17.99 -1.92
CA VAL A 163 7.73 18.62 -1.71
C VAL A 163 8.85 17.64 -2.08
N PHE A 164 8.73 16.38 -1.68
CA PHE A 164 9.71 15.35 -2.02
C PHE A 164 9.75 15.07 -3.53
N ALA A 165 8.58 14.94 -4.18
CA ALA A 165 8.49 14.73 -5.63
C ALA A 165 9.10 15.90 -6.41
N ASP A 166 8.81 17.13 -5.98
CA ASP A 166 9.37 18.34 -6.59
C ASP A 166 10.89 18.37 -6.45
N ALA A 167 11.42 18.03 -5.26
CA ALA A 167 12.87 17.96 -5.03
C ALA A 167 13.57 16.92 -5.91
N LEU A 168 12.93 15.78 -6.20
CA LEU A 168 13.47 14.76 -7.12
C LEU A 168 13.49 15.21 -8.59
N LEU A 169 12.62 16.16 -8.95
CA LEU A 169 12.49 16.69 -10.31
C LEU A 169 13.28 17.99 -10.53
N MET A 170 13.81 18.60 -9.47
CA MET A 170 14.69 19.76 -9.56
C MET A 170 16.04 19.34 -10.16
N ASP A 171 16.51 20.09 -11.16
CA ASP A 171 17.88 19.96 -11.64
C ASP A 171 18.87 20.35 -10.53
N GLU A 172 20.05 19.73 -10.48
CA GLU A 172 21.10 20.01 -9.46
C GLU A 172 21.47 21.50 -9.34
N GLN A 173 21.24 22.30 -10.40
CA GLN A 173 21.51 23.75 -10.40
C GLN A 173 20.41 24.60 -9.75
N GLN A 174 19.22 24.06 -9.53
CA GLN A 174 18.09 24.77 -8.88
C GLN A 174 18.00 24.46 -7.39
N ALA A 175 18.75 23.46 -6.90
CA ALA A 175 18.76 23.01 -5.51
C ALA A 175 19.83 23.71 -4.63
N ALA A 176 20.56 24.70 -5.17
CA ALA A 176 21.65 25.42 -4.50
C ALA A 176 21.24 26.80 -3.97
#